data_AF-A0A7C3RCW1-F1
#
_entry.id   AF-A0A7C3RCW1-F1
#
_cell.length_a   1.000
_cell.length_b   1.000
_cell.length_c   1.000
_cell.angle_alpha   90.00
_cell.angle_beta   90.00
_cell.angle_gamma   90.00
#
_symmetry.space_group_name_H-M   'P 1'
#
loop_
_entity.id
_entity.type
_entity.pdbx_description
1 polymer ?
#
loop_
_entity_poly.entity_id
_entity_poly.type
_entity_poly.pdbx_seq_one_letter_code
_entity_poly.pdbx_strand_id
1 'polypeptide(L)'
;MTGIEVLNNHGIEYIGEQKALNEEKKTLIVLGVARGGTSLLAGTLDHLGIFTGKLSGDPIFEDLYLANAFEKKKIDEAKKIIQQYNKHDIWSFKRPGLIDYITELDSLCRNPIYLIVFKDIFSISNRNSISMKLNIVDGLKKAQEGYGKILSFIEKNNPNAFLLSYEKIMENKEHFIDILVNLIGKEKSTEESRLCALNFIEPNPKNYLDVSRITRSIGQIGLIKKHIVQGWGKYKYRDDSAIVELYVNDKLIASKTANEARKHMENLQGFKHVNYGYSFQLLENGLKEGDVVSVKLKDDVLFLKGSHTVFKEDAES
;
A
#
# COMPACT_ATOMS: atom_id res chain seq x y z
N MET A 1 34.27 17.92 -5.74
CA MET A 1 33.46 17.49 -6.88
C MET A 1 34.19 17.84 -8.16
N THR A 2 34.42 16.87 -9.04
CA THR A 2 34.89 17.15 -10.40
C THR A 2 33.81 17.92 -11.17
N GLY A 3 34.17 18.70 -12.20
CA GLY A 3 33.20 19.48 -12.98
C GLY A 3 32.11 18.64 -13.68
N ILE A 4 32.34 17.32 -13.82
CA ILE A 4 31.38 16.36 -14.41
C ILE A 4 30.32 15.91 -13.39
N GLU A 5 30.66 15.84 -12.09
CA GLU A 5 29.71 15.40 -11.05
C GLU A 5 28.51 16.36 -10.91
N VAL A 6 28.69 17.65 -11.22
CA VAL A 6 27.63 18.67 -11.19
C VAL A 6 26.57 18.42 -12.29
N LEU A 7 26.91 17.67 -13.34
CA LEU A 7 25.99 17.31 -14.41
C LEU A 7 25.12 16.09 -14.07
N ASN A 8 25.38 15.44 -12.93
CA ASN A 8 24.62 14.26 -12.55
C ASN A 8 23.23 14.65 -12.05
N ASN A 9 22.20 14.18 -12.74
CA ASN A 9 20.81 14.37 -12.32
C ASN A 9 20.43 13.33 -11.27
N HIS A 10 20.54 13.71 -10.00
CA HIS A 10 20.12 12.90 -8.85
C HIS A 10 18.60 12.86 -8.65
N GLY A 11 17.83 13.65 -9.39
CA GLY A 11 16.37 13.67 -9.36
C GLY A 11 15.76 14.14 -8.04
N ILE A 12 16.50 14.93 -7.26
CA ILE A 12 16.06 15.52 -6.00
C ILE A 12 16.39 17.00 -6.03
N GLU A 13 15.37 17.84 -5.86
CA GLU A 13 15.53 19.31 -5.82
C GLU A 13 14.71 19.88 -4.66
N TYR A 14 15.24 20.89 -3.96
CA TYR A 14 14.50 21.61 -2.92
C TYR A 14 14.03 22.96 -3.42
N ILE A 15 12.76 23.28 -3.19
CA ILE A 15 12.17 24.60 -3.41
C ILE A 15 11.70 25.19 -2.08
N GLY A 16 11.77 26.51 -1.94
CA GLY A 16 11.34 27.24 -0.75
C GLY A 16 12.49 27.88 0.03
N GLU A 17 12.23 28.21 1.29
CA GLU A 17 13.18 28.92 2.15
C GLU A 17 14.16 27.94 2.82
N GLN A 18 15.47 28.13 2.65
CA GLN A 18 16.48 27.24 3.23
C GLN A 18 16.44 27.17 4.76
N LYS A 19 16.03 28.26 5.43
CA LYS A 19 15.87 28.29 6.90
C LYS A 19 14.85 27.24 7.40
N ALA A 20 13.84 26.91 6.60
CA ALA A 20 12.81 25.94 6.98
C ALA A 20 13.40 24.53 7.17
N LEU A 21 14.47 24.20 6.45
CA LEU A 21 15.18 22.92 6.61
C LEU A 21 15.80 22.77 8.00
N ASN A 22 16.19 23.87 8.65
CA ASN A 22 16.87 23.88 9.93
C ASN A 22 15.93 23.99 11.14
N GLU A 23 14.62 24.15 10.92
CA GLU A 23 13.65 24.18 12.01
C GLU A 23 13.71 22.88 12.84
N GLU A 24 13.74 22.94 14.16
CA GLU A 24 13.75 21.70 14.96
C GLU A 24 12.38 21.01 14.96
N LYS A 25 11.33 21.84 14.87
CA LYS A 25 9.92 21.43 14.92
C LYS A 25 9.27 21.60 13.56
N LYS A 26 8.99 20.49 12.89
CA LYS A 26 8.42 20.49 11.54
C LYS A 26 7.48 19.33 11.31
N THR A 27 6.65 19.45 10.28
CA THR A 27 5.78 18.36 9.81
C THR A 27 6.20 17.98 8.40
N LEU A 28 6.52 16.70 8.18
CA LEU A 28 6.88 16.17 6.86
C LEU A 28 5.63 15.63 6.17
N ILE A 29 5.25 16.23 5.04
CA ILE A 29 4.05 15.81 4.30
C ILE A 29 4.46 15.03 3.06
N VAL A 30 4.20 13.72 3.06
CA VAL A 30 4.46 12.87 1.90
C VAL A 30 3.32 13.00 0.92
N LEU A 31 3.62 13.53 -0.26
CA LEU A 31 2.66 13.86 -1.30
C LEU A 31 3.04 13.20 -2.62
N GLY A 32 2.02 12.78 -3.36
CA GLY A 32 2.15 12.17 -4.68
C GLY A 32 0.87 11.47 -5.06
N VAL A 33 0.74 11.13 -6.33
CA VAL A 33 -0.44 10.40 -6.82
C VAL A 33 -0.45 8.96 -6.29
N ALA A 34 -1.63 8.34 -6.23
CA ALA A 34 -1.74 6.93 -5.87
C ALA A 34 -0.85 6.06 -6.78
N ARG A 35 -0.05 5.17 -6.16
CA ARG A 35 1.00 4.33 -6.82
C ARG A 35 2.23 5.10 -7.32
N GLY A 36 2.34 6.39 -7.05
CA GLY A 36 3.49 7.22 -7.40
C GLY A 36 4.74 7.03 -6.54
N GLY A 37 4.72 6.12 -5.55
CA GLY A 37 5.87 5.87 -4.67
C GLY A 37 5.78 6.54 -3.29
N THR A 38 4.64 7.11 -2.92
CA THR A 38 4.45 7.73 -1.59
C THR A 38 4.69 6.77 -0.41
N SER A 39 4.43 5.46 -0.58
CA SER A 39 4.71 4.47 0.47
C SER A 39 6.20 4.19 0.63
N LEU A 40 7.01 4.38 -0.42
CA LEU A 40 8.48 4.32 -0.30
C LEU A 40 8.93 5.44 0.64
N LEU A 41 8.53 6.69 0.36
CA LEU A 41 8.93 7.83 1.20
C LEU A 41 8.48 7.68 2.65
N ALA A 42 7.20 7.35 2.87
CA ALA A 42 6.66 7.22 4.23
C ALA A 42 7.28 6.04 5.01
N GLY A 43 7.51 4.90 4.37
CA GLY A 43 8.18 3.77 5.00
C GLY A 43 9.66 4.05 5.30
N THR A 44 10.35 4.78 4.42
CA THR A 44 11.72 5.24 4.70
C THR A 44 11.77 6.14 5.92
N LEU A 45 10.84 7.09 6.08
CA LEU A 45 10.75 7.94 7.28
C LEU A 45 10.46 7.12 8.55
N ASP A 46 9.56 6.13 8.46
CA ASP A 46 9.24 5.22 9.56
C ASP A 46 10.49 4.44 10.02
N HIS A 47 11.22 3.85 9.07
CA HIS A 47 12.47 3.14 9.35
C HIS A 47 13.59 4.03 9.88
N LEU A 48 13.57 5.33 9.57
CA LEU A 48 14.47 6.33 10.17
C LEU A 48 14.03 6.76 11.59
N GLY A 49 12.91 6.23 12.10
CA GLY A 49 12.40 6.50 13.45
C GLY A 49 11.46 7.70 13.55
N ILE A 50 10.99 8.24 12.42
CA ILE A 50 10.02 9.35 12.42
C ILE A 50 8.62 8.82 12.67
N PHE A 51 7.90 9.44 13.60
CA PHE A 51 6.50 9.14 13.83
C PHE A 51 5.67 9.43 12.56
N THR A 52 5.09 8.40 11.97
CA THR A 52 4.29 8.49 10.72
C THR A 52 2.77 8.59 10.95
N GLY A 53 2.35 8.69 12.22
CA GLY A 53 0.96 8.78 12.64
C GLY A 53 0.49 7.56 13.45
N LYS A 54 -0.66 7.71 14.13
CA LYS A 54 -1.11 6.74 15.16
C LYS A 54 -1.57 5.42 14.56
N LEU A 55 -2.23 5.46 13.41
CA LEU A 55 -2.70 4.27 12.69
C LEU A 55 -1.93 4.05 11.39
N SER A 56 -0.70 4.58 11.32
CA SER A 56 0.24 4.30 10.25
C SER A 56 0.96 2.99 10.52
N GLY A 57 1.23 2.22 9.46
CA GLY A 57 1.98 0.97 9.55
C GLY A 57 2.24 0.31 8.21
N ASP A 58 3.12 -0.69 8.22
CA ASP A 58 3.51 -1.48 7.05
C ASP A 58 2.29 -2.11 6.34
N PRO A 59 2.30 -2.21 5.00
CA PRO A 59 3.30 -1.71 4.05
C PRO A 59 2.92 -0.37 3.41
N ILE A 60 1.83 0.25 3.87
CA ILE A 60 1.26 1.43 3.19
C ILE A 60 1.62 2.74 3.90
N PHE A 61 1.88 2.70 5.20
CA PHE A 61 2.27 3.83 6.05
C PHE A 61 1.29 5.01 5.92
N GLU A 62 -0.01 4.71 6.02
CA GLU A 62 -1.09 5.71 5.97
C GLU A 62 -1.73 5.87 7.34
N ASP A 63 -1.71 7.08 7.89
CA ASP A 63 -2.42 7.33 9.14
C ASP A 63 -3.92 7.53 8.89
N LEU A 64 -4.65 6.43 9.04
CA LEU A 64 -6.11 6.43 8.88
C LEU A 64 -6.80 7.29 9.93
N TYR A 65 -6.18 7.60 11.07
CA TYR A 65 -6.81 8.41 12.10
C TYR A 65 -6.97 9.86 11.65
N LEU A 66 -5.87 10.52 11.27
CA LEU A 66 -5.92 11.88 10.73
C LEU A 66 -6.62 11.93 9.37
N ALA A 67 -6.39 10.95 8.48
CA ALA A 67 -7.03 10.92 7.16
C ALA A 67 -8.56 10.91 7.25
N ASN A 68 -9.13 10.10 8.16
CA ASN A 68 -10.58 10.03 8.36
C ASN A 68 -11.18 11.37 8.81
N ALA A 69 -10.45 12.19 9.57
CA ALA A 69 -10.93 13.50 10.00
C ALA A 69 -11.05 14.45 8.80
N PHE A 70 -10.06 14.48 7.89
CA PHE A 70 -10.13 15.27 6.65
C PHE A 70 -11.20 14.75 5.69
N GLU A 71 -11.26 13.44 5.45
CA GLU A 71 -12.21 12.83 4.51
C GLU A 71 -13.67 13.01 4.95
N LYS A 72 -13.92 13.07 6.27
CA LYS A 72 -15.24 13.37 6.86
C LYS A 72 -15.48 14.88 7.05
N LYS A 73 -14.59 15.74 6.56
CA LYS A 73 -14.63 17.21 6.70
C LYS A 73 -14.74 17.69 8.15
N LYS A 74 -14.17 16.96 9.10
CA LYS A 74 -14.14 17.29 10.53
C LYS A 74 -12.85 18.02 10.89
N ILE A 75 -12.72 19.26 10.42
CA ILE A 75 -11.49 20.05 10.54
C ILE A 75 -11.07 20.27 12.01
N ASP A 76 -12.01 20.49 12.92
CA ASP A 76 -11.71 20.63 14.35
C ASP A 76 -11.15 19.34 14.97
N GLU A 77 -11.59 18.18 14.48
CA GLU A 77 -11.05 16.88 14.89
C GLU A 77 -9.62 16.75 14.35
N ALA A 78 -9.38 17.05 13.07
CA ALA A 78 -8.06 17.04 12.47
C ALA A 78 -7.08 17.96 13.23
N LYS A 79 -7.50 19.18 13.59
CA LYS A 79 -6.70 20.12 14.37
C LYS A 79 -6.31 19.56 15.74
N LYS A 80 -7.24 18.91 16.45
CA LYS A 80 -6.95 18.25 17.74
C LYS A 80 -5.95 17.10 17.58
N ILE A 81 -6.06 16.32 16.50
CA ILE A 81 -5.13 15.22 16.20
C ILE A 81 -3.73 15.78 15.92
N ILE A 82 -3.62 16.80 15.06
CA ILE A 82 -2.35 17.46 14.75
C ILE A 82 -1.70 18.05 16.01
N GLN A 83 -2.49 18.66 16.90
CA GLN A 83 -1.97 19.14 18.19
C GLN A 83 -1.41 18.01 19.06
N GLN A 84 -2.00 16.82 19.03
CA GLN A 84 -1.45 15.65 19.72
C GLN A 84 -0.14 15.17 19.07
N TYR A 85 -0.05 15.19 17.74
CA TYR A 85 1.14 14.78 17.00
C TYR A 85 2.30 15.77 17.13
N ASN A 86 1.99 17.05 17.33
CA ASN A 86 2.97 18.10 17.61
C ASN A 86 3.75 17.90 18.93
N LYS A 87 3.45 16.87 19.72
CA LYS A 87 4.30 16.40 20.83
C LYS A 87 5.62 15.78 20.37
N HIS A 88 5.66 15.23 19.16
CA HIS A 88 6.90 14.84 18.50
C HIS A 88 7.53 16.06 17.86
N ASP A 89 8.84 16.26 17.91
CA ASP A 89 9.49 17.41 17.25
C ASP A 89 9.37 17.32 15.72
N ILE A 90 9.51 16.11 15.18
CA ILE A 90 9.30 15.82 13.78
C ILE A 90 8.32 14.66 13.69
N TRP A 91 7.28 14.85 12.88
CA TRP A 91 6.36 13.79 12.52
C TRP A 91 6.02 13.93 11.05
N SER A 92 5.55 12.83 10.46
CA SER A 92 5.16 12.80 9.06
C SER A 92 3.74 12.32 8.87
N PHE A 93 3.16 12.71 7.75
CA PHE A 93 1.83 12.29 7.34
C PHE A 93 1.81 11.93 5.86
N LYS A 94 1.10 10.85 5.54
CA LYS A 94 0.93 10.38 4.18
C LYS A 94 -0.50 9.91 3.97
N ARG A 95 -1.14 10.47 2.93
CA ARG A 95 -2.41 9.97 2.38
C ARG A 95 -2.48 10.35 0.90
N PRO A 96 -2.52 9.41 -0.06
CA PRO A 96 -2.54 9.78 -1.48
C PRO A 96 -3.74 10.67 -1.88
N GLY A 97 -4.89 10.49 -1.22
CA GLY A 97 -6.07 11.35 -1.42
C GLY A 97 -5.93 12.77 -0.86
N LEU A 98 -4.82 13.10 -0.19
CA LEU A 98 -4.58 14.41 0.39
C LEU A 98 -4.50 15.54 -0.63
N ILE A 99 -4.22 15.22 -1.90
CA ILE A 99 -4.15 16.21 -2.99
C ILE A 99 -5.40 17.11 -3.02
N ASP A 100 -6.57 16.56 -2.67
CA ASP A 100 -7.84 17.29 -2.66
C ASP A 100 -8.05 18.20 -1.43
N TYR A 101 -7.21 18.10 -0.41
CA TYR A 101 -7.31 18.82 0.87
C TYR A 101 -5.99 19.48 1.30
N ILE A 102 -5.06 19.64 0.37
CA ILE A 102 -3.69 20.03 0.67
C ILE A 102 -3.61 21.45 1.26
N THR A 103 -4.44 22.38 0.80
CA THR A 103 -4.48 23.75 1.31
C THR A 103 -4.98 23.80 2.76
N GLU A 104 -6.02 23.04 3.10
CA GLU A 104 -6.52 22.93 4.46
C GLU A 104 -5.47 22.31 5.38
N LEU A 105 -4.81 21.24 4.95
CA LEU A 105 -3.72 20.64 5.73
C LEU A 105 -2.56 21.61 5.96
N ASP A 106 -2.12 22.31 4.91
CA ASP A 106 -1.03 23.29 4.97
C ASP A 106 -1.26 24.31 6.10
N SER A 107 -2.48 24.83 6.19
CA SER A 107 -2.89 25.82 7.21
C SER A 107 -2.88 25.30 8.66
N LEU A 108 -2.88 23.98 8.86
CA LEU A 108 -2.93 23.35 10.18
C LEU A 108 -1.57 22.82 10.64
N CYS A 109 -0.67 22.54 9.70
CA CYS A 109 0.65 22.00 9.99
C CYS A 109 1.63 23.10 10.40
N ARG A 110 2.56 22.76 11.30
CA ARG A 110 3.66 23.66 11.67
C ARG A 110 4.84 23.41 10.74
N ASN A 111 5.45 24.47 10.24
CA ASN A 111 6.63 24.42 9.37
C ASN A 111 6.56 23.24 8.37
N PRO A 112 5.50 23.14 7.54
CA PRO A 112 5.33 21.98 6.67
C PRO A 112 6.46 21.91 5.65
N ILE A 113 7.04 20.72 5.49
CA ILE A 113 7.97 20.40 4.41
C ILE A 113 7.38 19.26 3.61
N TYR A 114 7.13 19.49 2.34
CA TYR A 114 6.52 18.51 1.45
C TYR A 114 7.59 17.62 0.82
N LEU A 115 7.39 16.32 0.86
CA LEU A 115 8.17 15.33 0.11
C LEU A 115 7.30 14.87 -1.06
N ILE A 116 7.49 15.51 -2.21
CA ILE A 116 6.62 15.36 -3.39
C ILE A 116 7.27 14.40 -4.37
N VAL A 117 6.68 13.21 -4.53
CA VAL A 117 7.22 12.18 -5.44
C VAL A 117 6.53 12.18 -6.80
N PHE A 118 7.35 12.30 -7.84
CA PHE A 118 7.01 12.12 -9.24
C PHE A 118 7.49 10.77 -9.72
N LYS A 119 6.63 10.08 -10.45
CA LYS A 119 6.90 8.78 -11.04
C LYS A 119 6.36 8.77 -12.46
N ASP A 120 6.96 7.96 -13.32
CA ASP A 120 6.43 7.74 -14.66
C ASP A 120 4.93 7.40 -14.64
N ILE A 121 4.14 8.20 -15.37
CA ILE A 121 2.68 8.09 -15.38
C ILE A 121 2.22 6.77 -15.99
N PHE A 122 2.98 6.20 -16.92
CA PHE A 122 2.67 4.89 -17.49
C PHE A 122 2.87 3.78 -16.47
N SER A 123 3.96 3.81 -15.69
CA SER A 123 4.22 2.92 -14.57
C SER A 123 3.11 3.01 -13.51
N ILE A 124 2.66 4.21 -13.16
CA ILE A 124 1.50 4.43 -12.28
C ILE A 124 0.24 3.79 -12.85
N SER A 125 -0.07 4.08 -14.12
CA SER A 125 -1.27 3.57 -14.78
C SER A 125 -1.28 2.05 -14.88
N ASN A 126 -0.16 1.44 -15.25
CA ASN A 126 -0.03 -0.01 -15.33
C ASN A 126 -0.27 -0.67 -13.97
N ARG A 127 0.28 -0.09 -12.89
CA ARG A 127 0.00 -0.55 -11.52
C ARG A 127 -1.47 -0.39 -11.14
N ASN A 128 -2.11 0.70 -11.54
CA ASN A 128 -3.53 0.91 -11.31
C ASN A 128 -4.40 -0.08 -12.11
N SER A 129 -4.02 -0.43 -13.33
CA SER A 129 -4.71 -1.47 -14.13
C SER A 129 -4.64 -2.82 -13.42
N ILE A 130 -3.46 -3.23 -12.96
CA ILE A 130 -3.28 -4.50 -12.23
C ILE A 130 -4.04 -4.49 -10.90
N SER A 131 -3.91 -3.41 -10.12
CA SER A 131 -4.43 -3.35 -8.76
C SER A 131 -5.91 -2.96 -8.67
N MET A 132 -6.47 -2.27 -9.67
CA MET A 132 -7.82 -1.71 -9.66
C MET A 132 -8.67 -2.05 -10.89
N LYS A 133 -8.16 -2.82 -11.86
CA LYS A 133 -8.82 -3.13 -13.14
C LYS A 133 -9.24 -1.89 -13.94
N LEU A 134 -8.52 -0.78 -13.77
CA LEU A 134 -8.76 0.46 -14.52
C LEU A 134 -8.21 0.35 -15.93
N ASN A 135 -8.87 1.00 -16.89
CA ASN A 135 -8.32 1.19 -18.23
C ASN A 135 -7.02 1.98 -18.14
N ILE A 136 -5.99 1.56 -18.89
CA ILE A 136 -4.65 2.18 -18.86
C ILE A 136 -4.70 3.66 -19.27
N VAL A 137 -5.53 4.04 -20.25
CA VAL A 137 -5.65 5.43 -20.69
C VAL A 137 -6.30 6.28 -19.60
N ASP A 138 -7.31 5.76 -18.90
CA ASP A 138 -7.92 6.45 -17.77
C ASP A 138 -6.95 6.57 -16.59
N GLY A 139 -6.13 5.56 -16.35
CA GLY A 139 -5.07 5.60 -15.33
C GLY A 139 -4.02 6.67 -15.63
N LEU A 140 -3.63 6.85 -16.91
CA LEU A 140 -2.72 7.91 -17.35
C LEU A 140 -3.32 9.29 -17.10
N LYS A 141 -4.58 9.51 -17.52
CA LYS A 141 -5.29 10.77 -17.31
C LYS A 141 -5.40 11.12 -15.83
N LYS A 142 -5.80 10.17 -14.99
CA LYS A 142 -5.90 10.38 -13.53
C LYS A 142 -4.55 10.72 -12.89
N ALA A 143 -3.47 10.07 -13.32
CA ALA A 143 -2.13 10.40 -12.83
C ALA A 143 -1.72 11.82 -13.24
N GLN A 144 -1.96 12.19 -14.49
CA GLN A 144 -1.71 13.54 -15.01
C GLN A 144 -2.53 14.59 -14.24
N GLU A 145 -3.83 14.39 -14.04
CA GLU A 145 -4.71 15.29 -13.29
C GLU A 145 -4.24 15.45 -11.84
N GLY A 146 -3.85 14.35 -11.19
CA GLY A 146 -3.31 14.37 -9.83
C GLY A 146 -2.03 15.20 -9.72
N TYR A 147 -1.09 15.04 -10.66
CA TYR A 147 0.11 15.88 -10.71
C TYR A 147 -0.21 17.33 -11.04
N GLY A 148 -1.17 17.61 -11.92
CA GLY A 148 -1.62 18.97 -12.22
C GLY A 148 -2.12 19.72 -10.99
N LYS A 149 -2.86 19.04 -10.10
CA LYS A 149 -3.29 19.61 -8.81
C LYS A 149 -2.11 19.92 -7.88
N ILE A 150 -1.12 19.02 -7.80
CA ILE A 150 0.09 19.24 -7.01
C ILE A 150 0.88 20.45 -7.53
N LEU A 151 1.05 20.56 -8.85
CA LEU A 151 1.74 21.70 -9.46
C LEU A 151 0.99 23.01 -9.19
N SER A 152 -0.35 23.00 -9.31
CA SER A 152 -1.18 24.17 -8.96
C SER A 152 -1.01 24.58 -7.49
N PHE A 153 -0.86 23.61 -6.58
CA PHE A 153 -0.57 23.89 -5.17
C PHE A 153 0.81 24.54 -4.99
N ILE A 154 1.84 24.02 -5.68
CA ILE A 154 3.20 24.58 -5.62
C ILE A 154 3.21 26.03 -6.11
N GLU A 155 2.63 26.28 -7.29
CA GLU A 155 2.56 27.62 -7.90
C GLU A 155 1.82 28.64 -7.02
N LYS A 156 0.71 28.23 -6.40
CA LYS A 156 -0.14 29.13 -5.63
C LYS A 156 0.42 29.43 -4.23
N ASN A 157 1.05 28.45 -3.58
CA ASN A 157 1.39 28.54 -2.16
C ASN A 157 2.89 28.67 -1.91
N ASN A 158 3.76 28.45 -2.91
CA ASN A 158 5.22 28.46 -2.77
C ASN A 158 5.71 27.66 -1.55
N PRO A 159 5.32 26.38 -1.41
CA PRO A 159 5.62 25.59 -0.22
C PRO A 159 7.12 25.27 -0.14
N ASN A 160 7.59 24.97 1.08
CA ASN A 160 8.88 24.31 1.27
C ASN A 160 8.75 22.84 0.86
N ALA A 161 9.44 22.42 -0.20
CA ALA A 161 9.25 21.08 -0.75
C ALA A 161 10.52 20.49 -1.35
N PHE A 162 10.70 19.19 -1.14
CA PHE A 162 11.55 18.36 -1.98
C PHE A 162 10.74 17.79 -3.14
N LEU A 163 11.20 18.03 -4.36
CA LEU A 163 10.70 17.42 -5.58
C LEU A 163 11.56 16.20 -5.88
N LEU A 164 10.93 15.02 -5.91
CA LEU A 164 11.60 13.73 -5.84
C LEU A 164 11.21 12.85 -7.04
N SER A 165 12.17 12.42 -7.85
CA SER A 165 11.94 11.38 -8.86
C SER A 165 12.03 10.01 -8.21
N TYR A 166 10.97 9.22 -8.35
CA TYR A 166 10.92 7.84 -7.87
C TYR A 166 12.04 7.00 -8.50
N GLU A 167 12.22 7.08 -9.82
CA GLU A 167 13.22 6.32 -10.56
C GLU A 167 14.64 6.67 -10.09
N LYS A 168 14.92 7.96 -9.88
CA LYS A 168 16.24 8.40 -9.40
C LYS A 168 16.51 8.05 -7.95
N ILE A 169 15.49 8.03 -7.08
CA ILE A 169 15.62 7.49 -5.72
C ILE A 169 16.01 6.01 -5.77
N MET A 170 15.40 5.22 -6.65
CA MET A 170 15.72 3.79 -6.78
C MET A 170 17.17 3.55 -7.24
N GLU A 171 17.70 4.42 -8.10
CA GLU A 171 19.09 4.40 -8.58
C GLU A 171 20.09 4.93 -7.53
N ASN A 172 19.70 5.94 -6.74
CA ASN A 172 20.59 6.70 -5.85
C ASN A 172 20.09 6.69 -4.39
N LYS A 173 19.81 5.49 -3.86
CA LYS A 173 19.15 5.31 -2.55
C LYS A 173 19.93 5.95 -1.41
N GLU A 174 21.25 5.80 -1.38
CA GLU A 174 22.11 6.35 -0.33
C GLU A 174 22.02 7.87 -0.26
N HIS A 175 22.10 8.53 -1.42
CA HIS A 175 21.97 9.99 -1.51
C HIS A 175 20.59 10.48 -1.04
N PHE A 176 19.52 9.76 -1.39
CA PHE A 176 18.18 10.04 -0.89
C PHE A 176 18.09 9.90 0.65
N ILE A 177 18.67 8.83 1.21
CA ILE A 177 18.73 8.64 2.66
C ILE A 177 19.55 9.76 3.34
N ASP A 178 20.67 10.18 2.77
CA ASP A 178 21.46 11.32 3.27
C ASP A 178 20.65 12.60 3.38
N ILE A 179 19.85 12.89 2.35
CA ILE A 179 18.97 14.08 2.35
C ILE A 179 17.95 13.98 3.48
N LEU A 180 17.30 12.82 3.65
CA LEU A 180 16.33 12.65 4.73
C LEU A 180 16.96 12.71 6.12
N VAL A 181 18.15 12.11 6.30
CA VAL A 181 18.91 12.17 7.56
C VAL A 181 19.28 13.62 7.90
N ASN A 182 19.76 14.38 6.92
CA ASN A 182 20.06 15.80 7.13
C ASN A 182 18.78 16.61 7.44
N LEU A 183 17.66 16.28 6.81
CA LEU A 183 16.38 16.96 7.03
C LEU A 183 15.82 16.74 8.45
N ILE A 184 15.97 15.53 8.98
CA ILE A 184 15.45 15.16 10.31
C ILE A 184 16.44 15.48 11.45
N GLY A 185 17.72 15.67 11.12
CA GLY A 185 18.81 15.84 12.08
C GLY A 185 19.58 14.52 12.27
N LYS A 186 20.90 14.58 12.08
CA LYS A 186 21.79 13.40 12.13
C LYS A 186 21.73 12.68 13.47
N GLU A 187 21.56 13.44 14.55
CA GLU A 187 21.43 12.95 15.92
C GLU A 187 20.16 12.12 16.15
N LYS A 188 19.15 12.24 15.28
CA LYS A 188 17.90 11.48 15.36
C LYS A 188 17.93 10.18 14.58
N SER A 189 18.94 9.98 13.72
CA SER A 189 19.15 8.74 12.97
C SER A 189 20.31 7.94 13.57
N THR A 190 20.13 6.64 13.76
CA THR A 190 21.22 5.72 14.09
C THR A 190 21.72 5.04 12.82
N GLU A 191 22.94 4.51 12.84
CA GLU A 191 23.45 3.69 11.73
C GLU A 191 22.53 2.49 11.42
N GLU A 192 21.93 1.92 12.47
CA GLU A 192 20.96 0.83 12.35
C GLU A 192 19.67 1.30 11.64
N SER A 193 19.09 2.44 12.05
CA SER A 193 17.87 2.97 11.42
C SER A 193 18.12 3.34 9.95
N ARG A 194 19.30 3.89 9.67
CA ARG A 194 19.77 4.21 8.32
C ARG A 194 19.90 2.95 7.44
N LEU A 195 20.48 1.88 7.96
CA LEU A 195 20.59 0.59 7.26
C LEU A 195 19.22 -0.06 7.02
N CYS A 196 18.33 -0.02 8.01
CA CYS A 196 16.94 -0.47 7.86
C CYS A 196 16.22 0.29 6.74
N ALA A 197 16.37 1.62 6.72
CA ALA A 197 15.77 2.47 5.70
C ALA A 197 16.33 2.18 4.29
N LEU A 198 17.63 1.92 4.17
CA LEU A 198 18.27 1.55 2.90
C LEU A 198 17.75 0.19 2.39
N ASN A 199 17.66 -0.81 3.27
CA ASN A 199 17.19 -2.16 2.94
C ASN A 199 15.69 -2.17 2.58
N PHE A 200 14.90 -1.27 3.15
CA PHE A 200 13.49 -1.11 2.82
C PHE A 200 13.27 -0.61 1.38
N ILE A 201 14.18 0.19 0.83
CA ILE A 201 14.06 0.71 -0.54
C ILE A 201 14.41 -0.40 -1.53
N GLU A 202 13.43 -1.25 -1.83
CA GLU A 202 13.53 -2.34 -2.80
C GLU A 202 12.59 -2.15 -4.00
N PRO A 203 12.97 -2.60 -5.20
CA PRO A 203 12.06 -2.61 -6.33
C PRO A 203 10.97 -3.69 -6.13
N ASN A 204 9.71 -3.30 -6.32
CA ASN A 204 8.55 -4.20 -6.29
C ASN A 204 8.38 -5.04 -5.01
N PRO A 205 8.28 -4.40 -3.81
CA PRO A 205 8.17 -5.11 -2.54
C PRO A 205 6.95 -6.02 -2.50
N LYS A 206 7.14 -7.35 -2.39
CA LYS A 206 6.07 -8.36 -2.51
C LYS A 206 4.90 -8.10 -1.56
N ASN A 207 5.21 -7.74 -0.31
CA ASN A 207 4.21 -7.43 0.71
C ASN A 207 3.34 -6.23 0.32
N TYR A 208 3.95 -5.17 -0.23
CA TYR A 208 3.22 -4.03 -0.77
C TYR A 208 2.36 -4.44 -1.96
N LEU A 209 2.88 -5.25 -2.90
CA LEU A 209 2.11 -5.72 -4.06
C LEU A 209 0.85 -6.48 -3.64
N ASP A 210 0.93 -7.30 -2.59
CA ASP A 210 -0.24 -8.05 -2.09
C ASP A 210 -1.26 -7.16 -1.38
N VAL A 211 -0.81 -6.35 -0.41
CA VAL A 211 -1.70 -5.53 0.42
C VAL A 211 -2.41 -4.44 -0.40
N SER A 212 -1.77 -3.96 -1.46
CA SER A 212 -2.31 -2.88 -2.30
C SER A 212 -3.46 -3.28 -3.23
N ARG A 213 -3.75 -4.57 -3.42
CA ARG A 213 -4.72 -5.03 -4.41
C ARG A 213 -6.15 -4.93 -3.89
N ILE A 214 -7.04 -4.29 -4.65
CA ILE A 214 -8.47 -4.21 -4.29
C ILE A 214 -9.16 -5.57 -4.43
N THR A 215 -8.62 -6.44 -5.28
CA THR A 215 -9.14 -7.79 -5.51
C THR A 215 -8.69 -8.81 -4.48
N ARG A 216 -7.94 -8.38 -3.46
CA ARG A 216 -7.41 -9.27 -2.43
C ARG A 216 -8.55 -10.04 -1.76
N SER A 217 -8.36 -11.34 -1.69
CA SER A 217 -9.21 -12.28 -1.01
C SER A 217 -8.52 -12.85 0.22
N ILE A 218 -9.32 -13.38 1.13
CA ILE A 218 -8.86 -14.20 2.23
C ILE A 218 -9.68 -15.48 2.24
N GLY A 219 -9.06 -16.59 2.63
CA GLY A 219 -9.71 -17.89 2.63
C GLY A 219 -8.73 -19.03 2.79
N GLN A 220 -9.27 -20.22 2.95
CA GLN A 220 -8.49 -21.44 3.00
C GLN A 220 -9.30 -22.62 2.46
N ILE A 221 -8.59 -23.60 1.93
CA ILE A 221 -9.09 -24.96 1.76
C ILE A 221 -9.09 -25.61 3.15
N GLY A 222 -10.24 -26.14 3.55
CA GLY A 222 -10.41 -26.81 4.84
C GLY A 222 -10.40 -28.33 4.72
N LEU A 223 -10.95 -28.88 3.63
CA LEU A 223 -11.05 -30.32 3.42
C LEU A 223 -10.81 -30.66 1.96
N ILE A 224 -9.99 -31.67 1.72
CA ILE A 224 -9.78 -32.29 0.40
C ILE A 224 -9.99 -33.80 0.60
N LYS A 225 -10.99 -34.37 -0.06
CA LYS A 225 -11.22 -35.82 -0.17
C LYS A 225 -11.53 -36.15 -1.63
N LYS A 226 -11.50 -37.44 -1.97
CA LYS A 226 -11.75 -37.96 -3.33
C LYS A 226 -12.92 -37.29 -4.06
N HIS A 227 -14.06 -37.13 -3.41
CA HIS A 227 -15.26 -36.57 -4.05
C HIS A 227 -15.62 -35.16 -3.59
N ILE A 228 -14.85 -34.55 -2.69
CA ILE A 228 -15.25 -33.29 -2.07
C ILE A 228 -14.06 -32.40 -1.77
N VAL A 229 -14.16 -31.14 -2.20
CA VAL A 229 -13.23 -30.07 -1.82
C VAL A 229 -14.02 -28.96 -1.17
N GLN A 230 -13.69 -28.63 0.07
CA GLN A 230 -14.41 -27.62 0.84
C GLN A 230 -13.46 -26.62 1.48
N GLY A 231 -13.98 -25.42 1.69
CA GLY A 231 -13.29 -24.39 2.45
C GLY A 231 -14.17 -23.18 2.68
N TRP A 232 -13.51 -22.04 2.81
CA TRP A 232 -14.17 -20.74 2.83
C TRP A 232 -13.30 -19.70 2.13
N GLY A 233 -13.94 -18.66 1.60
CA GLY A 233 -13.26 -17.55 0.96
C GLY A 233 -14.14 -16.32 0.87
N LYS A 234 -13.55 -15.13 1.03
CA LYS A 234 -14.22 -13.85 0.84
C LYS A 234 -13.31 -12.81 0.21
N TYR A 235 -13.89 -11.80 -0.42
CA TYR A 235 -13.16 -10.58 -0.76
C TYR A 235 -12.87 -9.79 0.52
N LYS A 236 -11.67 -9.22 0.62
CA LYS A 236 -11.25 -8.47 1.82
C LYS A 236 -11.99 -7.13 1.93
N TYR A 237 -12.22 -6.48 0.79
CA TYR A 237 -12.73 -5.11 0.70
C TYR A 237 -14.14 -5.01 0.11
N ARG A 238 -14.80 -6.15 -0.14
CA ARG A 238 -16.17 -6.20 -0.65
C ARG A 238 -17.00 -7.12 0.24
N ASP A 239 -18.27 -6.80 0.39
CA ASP A 239 -19.21 -7.57 1.20
C ASP A 239 -20.03 -8.58 0.36
N ASP A 240 -19.86 -8.58 -0.96
CA ASP A 240 -20.58 -9.50 -1.83
C ASP A 240 -19.98 -10.91 -1.80
N SER A 241 -20.82 -11.89 -2.13
CA SER A 241 -20.41 -13.30 -2.14
C SER A 241 -19.33 -13.54 -3.19
N ALA A 242 -18.27 -14.21 -2.76
CA ALA A 242 -17.14 -14.54 -3.62
C ALA A 242 -17.49 -15.66 -4.61
N ILE A 243 -17.01 -15.55 -5.85
CA ILE A 243 -16.97 -16.69 -6.78
C ILE A 243 -15.64 -17.42 -6.57
N VAL A 244 -15.71 -18.67 -6.14
CA VAL A 244 -14.57 -19.56 -5.90
C VAL A 244 -14.39 -20.47 -7.10
N GLU A 245 -13.16 -20.65 -7.53
CA GLU A 245 -12.75 -21.47 -8.66
C GLU A 245 -11.84 -22.61 -8.17
N LEU A 246 -12.17 -23.84 -8.55
CA LEU A 246 -11.42 -25.05 -8.24
C LEU A 246 -10.60 -25.48 -9.46
N TYR A 247 -9.30 -25.64 -9.25
CA TYR A 247 -8.34 -26.12 -10.22
C TYR A 247 -7.79 -27.48 -9.78
N VAL A 248 -7.69 -28.41 -10.74
CA VAL A 248 -7.02 -29.70 -10.55
C VAL A 248 -5.99 -29.84 -11.66
N ASN A 249 -4.72 -30.01 -11.30
CA ASN A 249 -3.59 -30.03 -12.25
C ASN A 249 -3.61 -28.82 -13.19
N ASP A 250 -3.77 -27.63 -12.60
CA ASP A 250 -3.87 -26.32 -13.27
C ASP A 250 -5.04 -26.13 -14.25
N LYS A 251 -5.95 -27.11 -14.34
CA LYS A 251 -7.17 -27.00 -15.14
C LYS A 251 -8.35 -26.57 -14.27
N LEU A 252 -9.07 -25.53 -14.69
CA LEU A 252 -10.33 -25.13 -14.05
C LEU A 252 -11.37 -26.24 -14.22
N ILE A 253 -11.83 -26.81 -13.10
CA ILE A 253 -12.82 -27.90 -13.08
C ILE A 253 -14.21 -27.39 -12.72
N ALA A 254 -14.30 -26.44 -11.79
CA ALA A 254 -15.58 -25.93 -11.30
C ALA A 254 -15.48 -24.51 -10.75
N SER A 255 -16.62 -23.82 -10.72
CA SER A 255 -16.77 -22.53 -10.04
C SER A 255 -18.06 -22.50 -9.23
N LYS A 256 -18.04 -21.88 -8.04
CA LYS A 256 -19.21 -21.81 -7.16
C LYS A 256 -19.17 -20.54 -6.30
N THR A 257 -20.34 -20.03 -5.95
CA THR A 257 -20.47 -18.93 -4.99
C THR A 257 -20.17 -19.43 -3.56
N ALA A 258 -19.31 -18.73 -2.83
CA ALA A 258 -19.05 -18.94 -1.42
C ALA A 258 -20.14 -18.27 -0.57
N ASN A 259 -21.25 -18.98 -0.38
CA ASN A 259 -22.41 -18.51 0.39
C ASN A 259 -22.88 -19.54 1.44
N GLU A 260 -22.16 -20.64 1.63
CA GLU A 260 -22.51 -21.65 2.63
C GLU A 260 -22.15 -21.14 4.03
N ALA A 261 -23.03 -21.37 5.01
CA ALA A 261 -22.80 -20.95 6.38
C ALA A 261 -21.66 -21.75 7.04
N ARG A 262 -20.73 -21.04 7.69
CA ARG A 262 -19.66 -21.65 8.50
C ARG A 262 -19.75 -21.13 9.93
N LYS A 263 -20.36 -21.92 10.83
CA LYS A 263 -20.58 -21.53 12.24
C LYS A 263 -19.31 -21.06 12.96
N HIS A 264 -18.15 -21.65 12.66
CA HIS A 264 -16.87 -21.24 13.26
C HIS A 264 -16.40 -19.83 12.87
N MET A 265 -17.07 -19.17 11.92
CA MET A 265 -16.78 -17.79 11.50
C MET A 265 -17.57 -16.74 12.28
N GLU A 266 -18.58 -17.12 13.08
CA GLU A 266 -19.46 -16.19 13.83
C GLU A 266 -18.70 -15.24 14.76
N ASN A 267 -17.59 -15.71 15.30
CA ASN A 267 -16.83 -14.99 16.34
C ASN A 267 -15.48 -14.44 15.85
N LEU A 268 -15.20 -14.51 14.54
CA LEU A 268 -13.93 -14.04 14.01
C LEU A 268 -14.00 -12.53 13.70
N GLN A 269 -13.05 -11.78 14.27
CA GLN A 269 -12.93 -10.34 14.04
C GLN A 269 -12.74 -10.05 12.54
N GLY A 270 -13.55 -9.13 12.00
CA GLY A 270 -13.51 -8.74 10.58
C GLY A 270 -14.46 -9.50 9.64
N PHE A 271 -15.32 -10.37 10.18
CA PHE A 271 -16.38 -11.06 9.44
C PHE A 271 -17.74 -10.44 9.79
N LYS A 272 -18.53 -10.06 8.77
CA LYS A 272 -19.85 -9.44 8.96
C LYS A 272 -20.99 -10.47 9.02
N HIS A 273 -20.78 -11.64 8.45
CA HIS A 273 -21.73 -12.76 8.41
C HIS A 273 -20.98 -14.10 8.32
N VAL A 274 -21.72 -15.21 8.34
CA VAL A 274 -21.13 -16.57 8.33
C VAL A 274 -21.07 -17.22 6.95
N ASN A 275 -21.70 -16.58 5.96
CA ASN A 275 -21.91 -17.13 4.62
C ASN A 275 -20.69 -16.88 3.72
N TYR A 276 -19.61 -17.60 3.99
CA TYR A 276 -18.36 -17.55 3.20
C TYR A 276 -17.83 -18.94 2.83
N GLY A 277 -18.58 -19.99 3.16
CA GLY A 277 -18.21 -21.37 2.86
C GLY A 277 -18.47 -21.74 1.41
N TYR A 278 -17.68 -22.68 0.91
CA TYR A 278 -17.91 -23.36 -0.36
C TYR A 278 -17.68 -24.86 -0.21
N SER A 279 -18.39 -25.63 -1.04
CA SER A 279 -18.23 -27.07 -1.18
C SER A 279 -18.41 -27.49 -2.64
N PHE A 280 -17.37 -28.05 -3.23
CA PHE A 280 -17.38 -28.66 -4.56
C PHE A 280 -17.60 -30.17 -4.42
N GLN A 281 -18.64 -30.68 -5.08
CA GLN A 281 -18.86 -32.10 -5.26
C GLN A 281 -18.27 -32.50 -6.61
N LEU A 282 -17.33 -33.45 -6.61
CA LEU A 282 -16.66 -33.92 -7.83
C LEU A 282 -17.42 -35.13 -8.38
N LEU A 283 -17.71 -35.11 -9.69
CA LEU A 283 -18.44 -36.17 -10.40
C LEU A 283 -17.60 -37.46 -10.52
N GLU A 284 -18.21 -38.50 -11.12
CA GLU A 284 -17.67 -39.85 -11.28
C GLU A 284 -16.19 -39.81 -11.70
N ASN A 285 -15.34 -40.41 -10.86
CA ASN A 285 -13.86 -40.43 -10.83
C ASN A 285 -13.16 -39.56 -9.77
N GLY A 286 -13.78 -38.48 -9.28
CA GLY A 286 -13.20 -37.69 -8.18
C GLY A 286 -11.76 -37.19 -8.44
N LEU A 287 -11.01 -36.95 -7.37
CA LEU A 287 -9.56 -36.74 -7.38
C LEU A 287 -8.83 -38.08 -7.44
N LYS A 288 -7.71 -38.11 -8.14
CA LYS A 288 -6.79 -39.25 -8.23
C LYS A 288 -5.55 -38.98 -7.39
N GLU A 289 -4.95 -40.04 -6.84
CA GLU A 289 -3.68 -39.91 -6.14
C GLU A 289 -2.65 -39.20 -7.03
N GLY A 290 -2.01 -38.16 -6.48
CA GLY A 290 -1.07 -37.30 -7.19
C GLY A 290 -1.69 -36.04 -7.80
N ASP A 291 -3.01 -35.91 -7.86
CA ASP A 291 -3.67 -34.69 -8.35
C ASP A 291 -3.30 -33.48 -7.49
N VAL A 292 -2.95 -32.36 -8.11
CA VAL A 292 -2.67 -31.09 -7.42
C VAL A 292 -3.94 -30.26 -7.37
N VAL A 293 -4.43 -30.02 -6.15
CA VAL A 293 -5.65 -29.26 -5.89
C VAL A 293 -5.32 -27.82 -5.51
N SER A 294 -5.90 -26.88 -6.24
CA SER A 294 -5.73 -25.44 -6.01
C SER A 294 -7.07 -24.72 -6.07
N VAL A 295 -7.27 -23.73 -5.19
CA VAL A 295 -8.51 -22.96 -5.13
C VAL A 295 -8.18 -21.47 -5.11
N LYS A 296 -8.87 -20.65 -5.90
CA LYS A 296 -8.75 -19.18 -5.83
C LYS A 296 -10.12 -18.52 -5.95
N LEU A 297 -10.22 -17.25 -5.57
CA LEU A 297 -11.39 -16.45 -5.97
C LEU A 297 -11.19 -15.92 -7.39
N LYS A 298 -12.26 -15.87 -8.18
CA LYS A 298 -12.25 -15.48 -9.61
C LYS A 298 -11.54 -14.16 -9.91
N ASP A 299 -11.65 -13.19 -9.00
CA ASP A 299 -11.06 -11.85 -9.17
C ASP A 299 -9.63 -11.74 -8.60
N ASP A 300 -9.16 -12.75 -7.88
CA ASP A 300 -7.85 -12.79 -7.24
C ASP A 300 -6.82 -13.45 -8.15
N VAL A 301 -5.56 -12.99 -8.08
CA VAL A 301 -4.42 -13.59 -8.79
C VAL A 301 -3.68 -14.63 -7.92
N LEU A 302 -3.95 -14.66 -6.62
CA LEU A 302 -3.38 -15.61 -5.67
C LEU A 302 -4.38 -16.71 -5.33
N PHE A 303 -3.82 -17.90 -5.08
CA PHE A 303 -4.58 -19.03 -4.56
C PHE A 303 -4.80 -18.92 -3.04
N LEU A 304 -5.89 -19.51 -2.57
CA LEU A 304 -6.23 -19.59 -1.15
C LEU A 304 -5.22 -20.47 -0.39
N LYS A 305 -5.11 -20.24 0.91
CA LYS A 305 -4.29 -21.08 1.80
C LYS A 305 -4.71 -22.56 1.68
N GLY A 306 -3.73 -23.46 1.61
CA GLY A 306 -3.98 -24.89 1.39
C GLY A 306 -4.12 -25.31 -0.07
N SER A 307 -3.99 -24.38 -1.01
CA SER A 307 -3.86 -24.69 -2.45
C SER A 307 -2.49 -25.30 -2.78
N HIS A 308 -2.37 -25.86 -3.98
CA HIS A 308 -1.24 -26.66 -4.44
C HIS A 308 -1.00 -27.91 -3.57
N THR A 309 -2.05 -28.42 -2.94
CA THR A 309 -1.97 -29.65 -2.14
C THR A 309 -2.09 -30.84 -3.06
N VAL A 310 -1.13 -31.76 -2.97
CA VAL A 310 -1.20 -33.05 -3.66
C VAL A 310 -2.20 -33.93 -2.92
N PHE A 311 -3.24 -34.36 -3.63
CA PHE A 311 -4.21 -35.31 -3.11
C PHE A 311 -3.54 -36.66 -2.90
N LYS A 312 -3.65 -37.17 -1.68
CA LYS A 312 -3.30 -38.54 -1.32
C LYS A 312 -4.59 -39.26 -1.01
N GLU A 313 -4.80 -40.38 -1.66
CA GLU A 313 -5.91 -41.25 -1.29
C GLU A 313 -5.54 -41.86 0.07
N ASP A 314 -6.24 -41.44 1.13
CA ASP A 314 -6.04 -42.03 2.43
C ASP A 314 -6.31 -43.54 2.29
N ALA A 315 -5.31 -44.37 2.61
CA ALA A 315 -5.52 -45.81 2.74
C ALA A 315 -6.59 -45.99 3.83
N GLU A 316 -7.77 -46.48 3.44
CA GLU A 316 -8.96 -46.57 4.27
C GLU A 316 -8.62 -47.04 5.70
N SER A 317 -8.92 -46.18 6.69
CA SER A 317 -9.01 -46.54 8.11
C SER A 317 -10.41 -47.01 8.44
#